data_AF-A0A3C1XUP6-F1
#
_entry.id   AF-A0A3C1XUP6-F1
#
_cell.length_a   1.000
_cell.length_b   1.000
_cell.length_c   1.000
_cell.angle_alpha   90.00
_cell.angle_beta   90.00
_cell.angle_gamma   90.00
#
_symmetry.space_group_name_H-M   'P 1'
#
loop_
_entity.id
_entity.type
_entity.pdbx_description
1 polymer ?
#
loop_
_entity_poly.entity_id
_entity_poly.type
_entity_poly.pdbx_seq_one_letter_code
_entity_poly.pdbx_strand_id
1 'polypeptide(L)'
;MQRPAAVPTVQIDNEQVTVTEWRFPPGGETGWHRHGMNYVVVPQTTGPLLLDTPNGQVTSQLTTGVAYYRPVGVEHNVINPSDTEFVFVEIELKRA
;
A
#
# COMPACT_ATOMS: atom_id res chain seq x y z
N MET A 1 11.58 2.89 -18.42
CA MET A 1 10.76 1.67 -18.52
C MET A 1 9.54 1.88 -17.65
N GLN A 2 8.33 1.56 -18.12
CA GLN A 2 7.10 1.71 -17.33
C GLN A 2 6.97 0.49 -16.39
N ARG A 3 6.72 0.72 -15.10
CA ARG A 3 6.51 -0.36 -14.14
C ARG A 3 5.10 -0.96 -14.33
N PRO A 4 4.92 -2.27 -14.10
CA PRO A 4 3.58 -2.87 -14.11
C PRO A 4 2.74 -2.30 -12.96
N ALA A 5 1.44 -2.11 -13.19
CA ALA A 5 0.55 -1.59 -12.16
C ALA A 5 0.28 -2.65 -11.07
N ALA A 6 0.25 -2.22 -9.82
CA ALA A 6 -0.35 -2.98 -8.74
C ALA A 6 -1.86 -3.15 -8.98
N VAL A 7 -2.40 -4.28 -8.55
CA VAL A 7 -3.82 -4.61 -8.70
C VAL A 7 -4.52 -4.40 -7.36
N PRO A 8 -5.34 -3.35 -7.19
CA PRO A 8 -6.22 -3.20 -6.04
C PRO A 8 -7.47 -4.06 -6.21
N THR A 9 -7.80 -4.86 -5.20
CA THR A 9 -9.05 -5.62 -5.12
C THR A 9 -9.80 -5.21 -3.85
N VAL A 10 -10.93 -4.52 -4.02
CA VAL A 10 -11.80 -4.15 -2.89
C VAL A 10 -12.49 -5.41 -2.36
N GLN A 11 -12.19 -5.77 -1.11
CA GLN A 11 -12.75 -6.92 -0.41
C GLN A 11 -13.99 -6.53 0.41
N ILE A 12 -13.98 -5.34 1.01
CA ILE A 12 -15.08 -4.81 1.82
C ILE A 12 -15.22 -3.33 1.50
N ASP A 13 -16.46 -2.87 1.32
CA ASP A 13 -16.78 -1.45 1.26
C ASP A 13 -18.14 -1.22 1.93
N ASN A 14 -18.14 -0.66 3.14
CA ASN A 14 -19.35 -0.42 3.93
C ASN A 14 -19.34 1.00 4.55
N GLU A 15 -20.24 1.31 5.47
CA GLU A 15 -20.29 2.65 6.07
C GLU A 15 -19.09 2.98 6.97
N GLN A 16 -18.36 1.97 7.44
CA GLN A 16 -17.27 2.14 8.43
C GLN A 16 -15.88 2.08 7.78
N VAL A 17 -15.70 1.22 6.78
CA VAL A 17 -14.39 0.91 6.20
C VAL A 17 -14.45 0.65 4.70
N THR A 18 -13.31 0.86 4.06
CA THR A 18 -12.97 0.24 2.78
C THR A 18 -11.73 -0.62 2.99
N VAL A 19 -11.79 -1.90 2.59
CA VAL A 19 -10.70 -2.85 2.70
C VAL A 19 -10.27 -3.27 1.30
N THR A 20 -9.01 -3.02 0.98
CA THR A 20 -8.43 -3.28 -0.34
C THR A 20 -7.22 -4.18 -0.19
N GLU A 21 -7.22 -5.33 -0.87
CA GLU A 21 -5.98 -6.07 -1.12
C GLU A 21 -5.20 -5.37 -2.23
N TRP A 22 -3.95 -5.04 -1.97
CA TRP A 22 -3.02 -4.58 -2.98
C TRP A 22 -2.05 -5.69 -3.33
N ARG A 23 -2.02 -6.05 -4.61
CA ARG A 23 -1.14 -7.09 -5.16
C ARG A 23 -0.18 -6.49 -6.17
N PHE A 24 1.11 -6.51 -5.84
CA PHE A 24 2.16 -5.95 -6.67
C PHE A 24 2.85 -7.07 -7.45
N PRO A 25 2.82 -7.05 -8.80
CA PRO A 25 3.74 -7.88 -9.56
C PRO A 25 5.20 -7.49 -9.27
N PRO A 26 6.17 -8.35 -9.64
CA PRO A 26 7.59 -8.01 -9.59
C PRO A 26 7.87 -6.65 -10.25
N GLY A 27 8.58 -5.77 -9.55
CA GLY A 27 8.88 -4.42 -10.04
C GLY A 27 7.70 -3.44 -10.10
N GLY A 28 6.49 -3.85 -9.71
CA GLY A 28 5.25 -3.09 -9.90
C GLY A 28 5.04 -1.91 -8.97
N GLU A 29 4.09 -1.05 -9.30
CA GLU A 29 3.82 0.19 -8.55
C GLU A 29 2.34 0.57 -8.47
N THR A 30 1.95 1.36 -7.47
CA THR A 30 0.60 1.94 -7.36
C THR A 30 0.38 3.13 -8.29
N GLY A 31 1.46 3.81 -8.68
CA GLY A 31 1.40 5.20 -9.12
C GLY A 31 1.25 6.16 -7.93
N TRP A 32 1.45 7.44 -8.20
CA TRP A 32 1.30 8.50 -7.20
C TRP A 32 -0.15 8.66 -6.77
N HIS A 33 -0.38 8.65 -5.46
CA HIS A 33 -1.69 8.86 -4.87
C HIS A 33 -1.56 9.56 -3.52
N ARG A 34 -2.69 10.12 -3.06
CA ARG A 34 -2.82 10.74 -1.75
C ARG A 34 -3.97 10.11 -0.99
N HIS A 35 -3.68 9.62 0.22
CA HIS A 35 -4.63 8.98 1.10
C HIS A 35 -5.65 9.98 1.63
N GLY A 36 -6.94 9.72 1.36
CA GLY A 36 -8.08 10.54 1.81
C GLY A 36 -8.57 10.17 3.22
N MET A 37 -8.12 9.04 3.76
CA MET A 37 -8.55 8.49 5.04
C MET A 37 -7.35 8.10 5.90
N ASN A 38 -7.60 7.96 7.20
CA ASN A 38 -6.66 7.24 8.06
C ASN A 38 -6.73 5.76 7.69
N TYR A 39 -5.63 5.04 7.78
CA TYR A 39 -5.61 3.64 7.35
C TYR A 39 -4.65 2.77 8.14
N VAL A 40 -4.96 1.47 8.13
CA VAL A 40 -4.11 0.41 8.67
C VAL A 40 -3.66 -0.47 7.51
N VAL A 41 -2.39 -0.83 7.50
CA VAL A 41 -1.85 -1.83 6.57
C VAL A 41 -1.54 -3.10 7.34
N VAL A 42 -1.96 -4.24 6.78
CA VAL A 42 -1.65 -5.59 7.27
C VAL A 42 -0.88 -6.33 6.17
N PRO A 43 0.47 -6.40 6.27
CA PRO A 43 1.28 -7.09 5.26
C PRO A 43 0.96 -8.58 5.21
N GLN A 44 0.82 -9.13 4.00
CA GLN A 44 0.74 -10.56 3.76
C GLN A 44 2.11 -11.12 3.35
N THR A 45 2.96 -10.29 2.76
CA THR A 45 4.34 -10.60 2.40
C THR A 45 5.35 -9.88 3.31
N THR A 46 6.45 -10.56 3.65
CA THR A 46 7.60 -9.96 4.35
C THR A 46 8.62 -9.51 3.32
N GLY A 47 9.04 -8.25 3.39
CA GLY A 47 9.99 -7.69 2.43
C GLY A 47 9.99 -6.17 2.39
N PRO A 48 10.93 -5.58 1.63
CA PRO A 48 11.00 -4.15 1.42
C PRO A 48 9.99 -3.69 0.37
N LEU A 49 9.37 -2.53 0.60
CA LEU A 49 8.75 -1.70 -0.42
C LEU A 49 9.54 -0.39 -0.56
N LEU A 50 9.61 0.13 -1.77
CA LEU A 50 10.22 1.44 -2.05
C LEU A 50 9.11 2.48 -2.15
N LEU A 51 9.27 3.59 -1.45
CA LEU A 51 8.30 4.69 -1.43
C LEU A 51 8.94 5.92 -2.06
N ASP A 52 8.38 6.40 -3.17
CA ASP A 52 8.65 7.76 -3.60
C ASP A 52 7.71 8.69 -2.83
N THR A 53 8.28 9.62 -2.06
CA THR A 53 7.54 10.61 -1.28
C THR A 53 7.92 12.02 -1.72
N PRO A 54 7.13 13.06 -1.39
CA PRO A 54 7.48 14.45 -1.70
C PRO A 54 8.85 14.89 -1.14
N ASN A 55 9.33 14.21 -0.09
CA ASN A 55 10.61 14.50 0.57
C ASN A 55 11.77 13.63 0.05
N GLY A 56 11.53 12.83 -0.98
CA GLY A 56 12.49 11.88 -1.52
C GLY A 56 12.11 10.42 -1.28
N GLN A 57 12.97 9.54 -1.75
CA GLN A 57 12.73 8.10 -1.75
C GLN A 57 13.15 7.47 -0.43
N VAL A 58 12.33 6.55 0.10
CA VAL A 58 12.61 5.79 1.32
C VAL A 58 12.26 4.32 1.15
N THR A 59 12.98 3.43 1.82
CA THR A 59 12.66 2.00 1.88
C THR A 59 11.87 1.69 3.14
N SER A 60 10.73 1.02 3.00
CA SER A 60 9.88 0.57 4.10
C SER A 60 9.96 -0.95 4.21
N GLN A 61 10.53 -1.46 5.30
CA GLN A 61 10.53 -2.90 5.59
C GLN A 61 9.22 -3.31 6.22
N LEU A 62 8.51 -4.23 5.58
CA LEU A 62 7.27 -4.82 6.09
C LEU A 62 7.52 -6.26 6.55
N THR A 63 6.74 -6.68 7.55
CA THR A 63 6.76 -8.04 8.11
C THR A 63 5.33 -8.58 8.09
N THR A 64 5.16 -9.79 7.56
CA THR A 64 3.86 -10.47 7.46
C THR A 64 3.15 -10.47 8.81
N GLY A 65 1.89 -10.05 8.82
CA GLY A 65 1.03 -9.99 10.01
C GLY A 65 1.32 -8.85 10.99
N VAL A 66 2.43 -8.10 10.82
CA VAL A 66 2.74 -6.95 11.68
C VAL A 66 2.08 -5.70 11.11
N ALA A 67 0.89 -5.39 11.63
CA ALA A 67 0.11 -4.25 11.19
C ALA A 67 0.75 -2.91 11.61
N TYR A 68 0.52 -1.87 10.82
CA TYR A 68 0.89 -0.50 11.18
C TYR A 68 -0.15 0.52 10.70
N TYR A 69 -0.15 1.68 11.34
CA TYR A 69 -1.07 2.79 11.07
C TYR A 69 -0.38 3.92 10.30
N ARG A 70 -1.15 4.59 9.44
CA ARG A 70 -0.77 5.86 8.82
C ARG A 70 -1.93 6.86 8.85
N PRO A 71 -1.65 8.15 9.08
CA PRO A 71 -2.68 9.19 9.10
C PRO A 71 -3.11 9.57 7.68
N VAL A 72 -4.30 10.17 7.58
CA VAL A 72 -4.80 10.83 6.38
C VAL A 72 -3.78 11.84 5.83
N GLY A 73 -3.70 11.92 4.50
CA GLY A 73 -2.87 12.87 3.79
C GLY A 73 -1.45 12.41 3.47
N VAL A 74 -1.10 11.15 3.77
CA VAL A 74 0.08 10.51 3.19
C VAL A 74 -0.04 10.55 1.68
N GLU A 75 1.03 10.99 1.02
CA GLU A 75 1.13 11.08 -0.44
C GLU A 75 2.41 10.38 -0.87
N HIS A 76 2.29 9.38 -1.74
CA HIS A 76 3.42 8.59 -2.22
C HIS A 76 3.09 7.79 -3.48
N ASN A 77 4.13 7.26 -4.11
CA ASN A 77 4.06 6.08 -4.98
C ASN A 77 4.71 4.90 -4.25
N VAL A 78 4.02 3.76 -4.21
CA VAL A 78 4.53 2.53 -3.59
C VAL A 78 5.01 1.60 -4.69
N ILE A 79 6.24 1.11 -4.56
CA ILE A 79 6.90 0.27 -5.54
C ILE A 79 7.36 -1.02 -4.87
N ASN A 80 7.09 -2.15 -5.52
CA ASN A 80 7.70 -3.44 -5.20
C ASN A 80 9.07 -3.53 -5.89
N PRO A 81 10.20 -3.47 -5.17
CA PRO A 81 11.53 -3.56 -5.77
C PRO A 81 11.96 -5.01 -6.07
N SER A 82 11.21 -6.01 -5.58
CA SER A 82 11.56 -7.43 -5.65
C SER A 82 11.21 -8.06 -7.00
N ASP A 83 11.79 -9.24 -7.25
CA ASP A 83 11.51 -10.11 -8.40
C ASP A 83 10.32 -11.07 -8.17
N THR A 84 9.69 -10.99 -7.00
CA THR A 84 8.53 -11.78 -6.58
C THR A 84 7.36 -10.88 -6.22
N GLU A 85 6.17 -11.47 -6.14
CA GLU A 85 4.94 -10.76 -5.79
C GLU A 85 4.98 -10.24 -4.34
N PHE A 86 4.45 -9.03 -4.12
CA PHE A 86 4.24 -8.47 -2.79
C PHE A 86 2.76 -8.20 -2.56
N VAL A 87 2.23 -8.59 -1.40
CA VAL A 87 0.82 -8.40 -1.04
C VAL A 87 0.69 -7.74 0.32
N PHE A 88 -0.19 -6.75 0.43
CA PHE A 88 -0.71 -6.25 1.70
C PHE A 88 -2.20 -5.96 1.60
N VAL A 89 -2.87 -5.95 2.75
CA VAL A 89 -4.26 -5.49 2.88
C VAL A 89 -4.24 -4.12 3.52
N GLU A 90 -4.96 -3.18 2.93
CA GLU A 90 -5.15 -1.82 3.43
C GLU A 90 -6.59 -1.65 3.90
N ILE A 91 -6.77 -1.04 5.08
CA ILE A 91 -8.05 -0.84 5.73
C ILE A 91 -8.19 0.66 5.99
N GLU A 92 -8.93 1.33 5.13
CA GLU A 92 -9.23 2.75 5.24
C GLU A 92 -10.44 2.97 6.15
N LEU A 93 -10.31 3.91 7.08
CA LEU A 93 -11.32 4.22 8.09
C LEU A 93 -12.17 5.40 7.61
N LYS A 94 -13.44 5.14 7.30
CA LYS A 94 -14.40 6.19 6.94
C LYS A 94 -14.72 7.00 8.18
N ARG A 95 -14.79 8.32 8.03
CA ARG A 95 -15.27 9.18 9.11
C ARG A 95 -16.78 8.95 9.25
N ALA A 96 -17.23 8.78 10.48
CA ALA A 96 -18.65 8.88 10.83
C ALA A 96 -19.18 10.30 10.57
#